data_AF-A9U855-F1
#
_entry.id   AF-A9U855-F1
#
_cell.length_a   1.000
_cell.length_b   1.000
_cell.length_c   1.000
_cell.angle_alpha   90.00
_cell.angle_beta   90.00
_cell.angle_gamma   90.00
#
_symmetry.space_group_name_H-M   'P 1'
#
loop_
_entity.id
_entity.type
_entity.pdbx_description
1 polymer ?
#
loop_
_entity_poly.entity_id
_entity_poly.type
_entity_poly.pdbx_seq_one_letter_code
_entity_poly.pdbx_strand_id
1 'polypeptide(L)'
;CVKRCVKGLLAESDLDAALTNTFRVRFRLGEFDPEEGNPYAAIDESVILRPEHAELSRETARKAMVLLKNDRGLLPLNADKLNKVAVIGPLAGMVYRDWYSGSLPYAVTPLQGIQEKLSGAGTNGKTSYSGGTDRIRLKSKKTGRYVRIQAGEEAALAATTENALDASVFEMTDWGWGSHTLISEDNGRYLTTDDKIVKASSEQIWEWFTKEVFLIHPAEHEQGCVTFSTWNGTPVTVHAESGQLLVGDGQAAETANEINVAGAAEVSGEDAPIVHADLFELEIVTDKLQTAKESAAEADLAVVFVGNHPLINGKETIDRPDITLPESQEKLIQE
;
A
#
# COMPACT_ATOMS: atom_id res chain seq x y z
N CYS A 1 -13.90 34.79 -8.98
CA CYS A 1 -14.54 35.78 -8.09
C CYS A 1 -14.92 37.07 -8.82
N VAL A 2 -13.98 37.81 -9.43
CA VAL A 2 -14.26 39.10 -10.12
C VAL A 2 -15.40 39.02 -11.15
N LYS A 3 -15.38 38.05 -12.07
CA LYS A 3 -16.47 37.85 -13.06
C LYS A 3 -17.84 37.53 -12.42
N ARG A 4 -17.89 37.01 -11.19
CA ARG A 4 -19.13 36.70 -10.46
C ARG A 4 -19.66 37.94 -9.71
N CYS A 5 -18.78 38.77 -9.14
CA CYS A 5 -19.17 40.09 -8.62
C CYS A 5 -19.74 41.00 -9.71
N VAL A 6 -19.10 41.05 -10.89
CA VAL A 6 -19.61 41.82 -12.05
C VAL A 6 -20.99 41.31 -12.52
N LYS A 7 -21.30 40.02 -12.30
CA LYS A 7 -22.59 39.42 -12.62
C LYS A 7 -23.62 39.51 -11.47
N GLY A 8 -23.31 40.21 -10.37
CA GLY A 8 -24.20 40.35 -9.21
C GLY A 8 -24.38 39.08 -8.37
N LEU A 9 -23.57 38.03 -8.62
CA LEU A 9 -23.65 36.75 -7.91
C LEU A 9 -22.86 36.76 -6.58
N LEU A 10 -22.09 37.81 -6.34
CA LEU A 10 -21.31 38.05 -5.12
C LEU A 10 -21.29 39.56 -4.86
N ALA A 11 -21.44 40.00 -3.62
CA ALA A 11 -21.23 41.39 -3.24
C ALA A 11 -19.74 41.69 -3.08
N GLU A 12 -19.33 42.94 -3.29
CA GLU A 12 -17.95 43.38 -3.01
C GLU A 12 -17.57 43.18 -1.53
N SER A 13 -18.53 43.38 -0.63
CA SER A 13 -18.37 43.11 0.81
C SER A 13 -18.01 41.66 1.14
N ASP A 14 -18.43 40.70 0.31
CA ASP A 14 -18.06 39.29 0.49
C ASP A 14 -16.56 39.08 0.19
N LEU A 15 -16.04 39.80 -0.80
CA LEU A 15 -14.61 39.82 -1.11
C LEU A 15 -13.83 40.53 0.00
N ASP A 16 -14.31 41.69 0.46
CA ASP A 16 -13.66 42.45 1.53
C ASP A 16 -13.56 41.62 2.81
N ALA A 17 -14.61 40.89 3.17
CA ALA A 17 -14.60 40.01 4.33
C ALA A 17 -13.60 38.86 4.17
N ALA A 18 -13.57 38.20 3.00
CA ALA A 18 -12.63 37.12 2.71
C ALA A 18 -11.16 37.60 2.73
N LEU A 19 -10.89 38.76 2.13
CA LEU A 19 -9.56 39.38 2.12
C LEU A 19 -9.15 39.82 3.52
N THR A 20 -10.04 40.48 4.26
CA THR A 20 -9.78 40.91 5.65
C THR A 20 -9.41 39.71 6.52
N ASN A 21 -10.14 38.59 6.41
CA ASN A 21 -9.83 37.38 7.16
C ASN A 21 -8.46 36.81 6.79
N THR A 22 -8.13 36.77 5.49
CA THR A 22 -6.83 36.28 4.99
C THR A 22 -5.68 37.15 5.46
N PHE A 23 -5.76 38.47 5.25
CA PHE A 23 -4.72 39.41 5.65
C PHE A 23 -4.56 39.47 7.17
N ARG A 24 -5.66 39.38 7.94
CA ARG A 24 -5.59 39.32 9.41
C ARG A 24 -4.70 38.18 9.90
N VAL A 25 -4.79 36.99 9.27
CA VAL A 25 -3.91 35.86 9.64
C VAL A 25 -2.47 36.14 9.24
N ARG A 26 -2.23 36.65 8.02
CA ARG A 26 -0.88 36.98 7.53
C ARG A 26 -0.18 38.04 8.39
N PHE A 27 -0.90 39.07 8.82
CA PHE A 27 -0.40 40.05 9.80
C PHE A 27 -0.08 39.41 11.16
N ARG A 28 -0.93 38.50 11.67
CA ARG A 28 -0.65 37.80 12.94
C ARG A 28 0.56 36.86 12.86
N LEU A 29 0.90 36.38 11.67
CA LEU A 29 2.09 35.57 11.39
C LEU A 29 3.33 36.43 11.10
N GLY A 30 3.22 37.76 11.18
CA GLY A 30 4.33 38.68 10.99
C GLY A 30 4.84 38.79 9.56
N GLU A 31 4.09 38.34 8.56
CA GLU A 31 4.52 38.33 7.15
C GLU A 31 4.84 39.74 6.60
N PHE A 32 4.30 40.78 7.24
CA PHE A 32 4.54 42.18 6.90
C PHE A 32 5.42 42.92 7.93
N ASP A 33 5.88 42.23 8.97
CA ASP A 33 6.75 42.81 10.00
C ASP A 33 8.21 42.82 9.51
N PRO A 34 9.03 43.80 9.91
CA PRO A 34 10.48 43.76 9.66
C PRO A 34 11.11 42.49 10.23
N GLU A 35 12.14 41.97 9.56
CA GLU A 35 12.81 40.71 9.97
C GLU A 35 13.30 40.75 11.42
N GLU A 36 13.78 41.90 11.89
CA GLU A 36 14.32 42.06 13.25
C GLU A 36 13.26 41.86 14.35
N GLY A 37 11.97 42.04 14.01
CA GLY A 37 10.84 41.88 14.92
C GLY A 37 10.04 40.59 14.72
N ASN A 38 10.32 39.83 13.67
CA ASN A 38 9.55 38.63 13.31
C ASN A 38 10.22 37.35 13.85
N PRO A 39 9.60 36.65 14.84
CA PRO A 39 10.19 35.45 15.44
C PRO A 39 10.34 34.26 14.46
N TYR A 40 9.69 34.31 13.31
CA TYR A 40 9.72 33.26 12.29
C TYR A 40 10.73 33.53 11.16
N ALA A 41 11.16 34.80 10.98
CA ALA A 41 12.00 35.19 9.85
C ALA A 41 13.38 34.52 9.84
N ALA A 42 13.90 34.14 11.01
CA ALA A 42 15.20 33.48 11.16
C ALA A 42 15.14 31.94 11.13
N ILE A 43 13.95 31.33 10.95
CA ILE A 43 13.81 29.88 10.87
C ILE A 43 14.15 29.43 9.45
N ASP A 44 15.31 28.80 9.28
CA ASP A 44 15.75 28.24 8.00
C ASP A 44 15.66 26.71 7.98
N GLU A 45 16.04 26.10 6.84
CA GLU A 45 16.00 24.65 6.66
C GLU A 45 16.93 23.87 7.62
N SER A 46 17.87 24.52 8.33
CA SER A 46 18.72 23.87 9.34
C SER A 46 17.94 23.35 10.55
N VAL A 47 16.67 23.76 10.71
CA VAL A 47 15.77 23.21 11.74
C VAL A 47 15.16 21.87 11.32
N ILE A 48 15.15 21.56 10.03
CA ILE A 48 14.58 20.32 9.49
C ILE A 48 15.46 19.15 9.96
N LEU A 49 14.82 18.14 10.57
CA LEU A 49 15.47 16.90 11.05
C LEU A 49 16.56 17.07 12.11
N ARG A 50 16.48 18.15 12.90
CA ARG A 50 17.31 18.27 14.10
C ARG A 50 17.18 17.05 15.02
N PRO A 51 18.26 16.61 15.68
CA PRO A 51 18.24 15.45 16.58
C PRO A 51 17.15 15.53 17.66
N GLU A 52 16.84 16.74 18.13
CA GLU A 52 15.79 16.98 19.12
C GLU A 52 14.39 16.64 18.59
N HIS A 53 14.12 16.89 17.29
CA HIS A 53 12.85 16.52 16.66
C HIS A 53 12.73 15.00 16.51
N ALA A 54 13.84 14.32 16.19
CA ALA A 54 13.87 12.86 16.08
C ALA A 54 13.63 12.19 17.45
N GLU A 55 14.22 12.70 18.53
CA GLU A 55 13.99 12.15 19.88
C GLU A 55 12.54 12.43 20.35
N LEU A 56 12.00 13.63 20.10
CA LEU A 56 10.60 13.92 20.42
C LEU A 56 9.62 13.03 19.63
N SER A 57 9.90 12.78 18.35
CA SER A 57 9.12 11.85 17.52
C SER A 57 9.15 10.44 18.11
N ARG A 58 10.34 9.97 18.52
CA ARG A 58 10.52 8.66 19.17
C ARG A 58 9.80 8.56 20.51
N GLU A 59 9.85 9.61 21.33
CA GLU A 59 9.11 9.70 22.60
C GLU A 59 7.60 9.63 22.36
N THR A 60 7.11 10.39 21.39
CA THR A 60 5.68 10.42 21.01
C THR A 60 5.22 9.03 20.55
N ALA A 61 5.98 8.37 19.68
CA ALA A 61 5.67 7.01 19.24
C ALA A 61 5.62 6.01 20.41
N ARG A 62 6.56 6.08 21.36
CA ARG A 62 6.55 5.23 22.57
C ARG A 62 5.30 5.45 23.43
N LYS A 63 4.84 6.71 23.56
CA LYS A 63 3.66 7.08 24.34
C LYS A 63 2.34 6.78 23.63
N ALA A 64 2.35 6.66 22.30
CA ALA A 64 1.16 6.35 21.51
C ALA A 64 0.82 4.84 21.48
N MET A 65 1.77 3.96 21.81
CA MET A 65 1.55 2.51 21.81
C MET A 65 0.64 2.08 22.97
N VAL A 66 -0.36 1.25 22.67
CA VAL A 66 -1.29 0.68 23.66
C VAL A 66 -1.06 -0.82 23.75
N LEU A 67 -0.73 -1.30 24.95
CA LEU A 67 -0.63 -2.72 25.24
C LEU A 67 -2.02 -3.30 25.53
N LEU A 68 -2.58 -4.04 24.57
CA LEU A 68 -3.93 -4.62 24.70
C LEU A 68 -3.94 -5.87 25.57
N LYS A 69 -2.87 -6.68 25.52
CA LYS A 69 -2.81 -7.99 26.15
C LYS A 69 -1.38 -8.35 26.54
N ASN A 70 -1.19 -8.86 27.75
CA ASN A 70 0.10 -9.38 28.24
C ASN A 70 -0.13 -10.64 29.09
N ASP A 71 -0.22 -11.78 28.41
CA ASP A 71 -0.47 -13.06 29.08
C ASP A 71 0.78 -13.60 29.74
N ARG A 72 0.61 -14.17 30.95
CA ARG A 72 1.66 -14.88 31.69
C ARG A 72 2.92 -14.03 31.96
N GLY A 73 2.80 -12.70 31.91
CA GLY A 73 3.93 -11.79 32.13
C GLY A 73 5.01 -11.91 31.06
N LEU A 74 4.64 -12.24 29.81
CA LEU A 74 5.59 -12.38 28.70
C LEU A 74 6.41 -11.11 28.45
N LEU A 75 5.77 -9.94 28.55
CA LEU A 75 6.42 -8.64 28.39
C LEU A 75 6.76 -8.02 29.76
N PRO A 76 7.91 -7.32 29.90
CA PRO A 76 8.88 -7.01 28.85
C PRO A 76 9.83 -8.18 28.53
N LEU A 77 10.23 -8.29 27.26
CA LEU A 77 11.20 -9.28 26.80
C LEU A 77 12.61 -8.96 27.29
N ASN A 78 13.39 -9.99 27.59
CA ASN A 78 14.81 -9.85 27.92
C ASN A 78 15.68 -10.25 26.71
N ALA A 79 16.22 -9.26 26.02
CA ALA A 79 17.06 -9.45 24.84
C ALA A 79 18.34 -10.26 25.13
N ASP A 80 18.91 -10.18 26.34
CA ASP A 80 20.12 -10.91 26.74
C ASP A 80 19.91 -12.44 26.78
N LYS A 81 18.65 -12.89 26.73
CA LYS A 81 18.27 -14.32 26.76
C LYS A 81 17.82 -14.85 25.41
N LEU A 82 17.74 -14.01 24.39
CA LEU A 82 17.25 -14.39 23.06
C LEU A 82 18.43 -14.63 22.12
N ASN A 83 18.50 -15.82 21.53
CA ASN A 83 19.48 -16.20 20.54
C ASN A 83 18.93 -16.08 19.11
N LYS A 84 17.65 -16.39 18.91
CA LYS A 84 16.97 -16.27 17.61
C LYS A 84 15.57 -15.73 17.77
N VAL A 85 15.25 -14.67 17.02
CA VAL A 85 13.90 -14.06 16.98
C VAL A 85 13.36 -14.12 15.56
N ALA A 86 12.18 -14.72 15.39
CA ALA A 86 11.46 -14.70 14.13
C ALA A 86 10.61 -13.43 14.05
N VAL A 87 10.82 -12.63 13.01
CA VAL A 87 10.03 -11.42 12.73
C VAL A 87 9.15 -11.73 11.52
N ILE A 88 7.83 -11.71 11.72
CA ILE A 88 6.87 -12.25 10.75
C ILE A 88 5.83 -11.20 10.39
N GLY A 89 5.41 -11.15 9.13
CA GLY A 89 4.23 -10.42 8.68
C GLY A 89 4.52 -9.20 7.81
N PRO A 90 3.51 -8.72 7.07
CA PRO A 90 3.70 -7.79 5.96
C PRO A 90 4.13 -6.39 6.42
N LEU A 91 3.88 -6.06 7.69
CA LEU A 91 4.23 -4.75 8.25
C LEU A 91 5.62 -4.71 8.91
N ALA A 92 6.33 -5.84 9.01
CA ALA A 92 7.57 -5.88 9.78
C ALA A 92 8.78 -5.27 9.05
N GLY A 93 8.80 -5.38 7.72
CA GLY A 93 9.93 -4.98 6.88
C GLY A 93 9.84 -3.58 6.28
N MET A 94 8.78 -2.82 6.57
CA MET A 94 8.49 -1.53 5.89
C MET A 94 7.96 -0.49 6.87
N VAL A 95 8.25 0.79 6.60
CA VAL A 95 7.57 1.93 7.24
C VAL A 95 6.57 2.49 6.25
N TYR A 96 5.28 2.29 6.53
CA TYR A 96 4.21 2.81 5.68
C TYR A 96 3.88 4.27 5.99
N ARG A 97 3.49 4.99 4.95
CA ARG A 97 3.07 6.39 4.97
C ARG A 97 1.60 6.51 4.63
N ASP A 98 1.00 7.63 5.02
CA ASP A 98 -0.28 8.12 4.51
C ASP A 98 -0.08 9.40 3.68
N TRP A 99 -1.13 9.95 3.07
CA TRP A 99 -1.04 11.18 2.24
C TRP A 99 -0.60 12.43 3.02
N TYR A 100 -0.71 12.41 4.34
CA TYR A 100 -0.31 13.52 5.22
C TYR A 100 1.10 13.33 5.80
N SER A 101 1.79 12.28 5.38
CA SER A 101 3.16 12.00 5.74
C SER A 101 4.12 12.74 4.82
N GLY A 102 5.07 13.47 5.39
CA GLY A 102 6.19 14.06 4.65
C GLY A 102 7.11 12.98 4.04
N SER A 103 8.17 13.43 3.35
CA SER A 103 9.25 12.52 2.93
C SER A 103 9.90 11.87 4.16
N LEU A 104 10.35 10.62 4.01
CA LEU A 104 11.05 9.87 5.06
C LEU A 104 12.56 9.96 4.82
N PRO A 105 13.27 10.94 5.40
CA PRO A 105 14.73 11.07 5.24
C PRO A 105 15.49 9.94 5.94
N TYR A 106 14.84 9.26 6.88
CA TYR A 106 15.26 7.99 7.45
C TYR A 106 14.00 7.18 7.79
N ALA A 107 14.15 5.86 7.86
CA ALA A 107 13.12 4.95 8.30
C ALA A 107 13.77 3.85 9.14
N VAL A 108 13.17 3.55 10.29
CA VAL A 108 13.54 2.38 11.11
C VAL A 108 12.35 1.44 11.10
N THR A 109 12.46 0.34 10.37
CA THR A 109 11.40 -0.67 10.29
C THR A 109 11.30 -1.44 11.60
N PRO A 110 10.16 -2.08 11.90
CA PRO A 110 10.08 -2.94 13.09
C PRO A 110 11.15 -4.03 13.13
N LEU A 111 11.46 -4.65 11.98
CA LEU A 111 12.57 -5.60 11.85
C LEU A 111 13.90 -4.97 12.25
N GLN A 112 14.24 -3.78 11.73
CA GLN A 112 15.48 -3.07 12.05
C GLN A 112 15.55 -2.72 13.54
N GLY A 113 14.46 -2.21 14.12
CA GLY A 113 14.42 -1.88 15.54
C GLY A 113 14.65 -3.09 16.46
N ILE A 114 14.14 -4.27 16.07
CA ILE A 114 14.40 -5.52 16.78
C ILE A 114 15.87 -5.95 16.62
N GLN A 115 16.41 -5.89 15.40
CA GLN A 115 17.81 -6.21 15.10
C GLN A 115 18.79 -5.34 15.90
N GLU A 116 18.56 -4.03 15.93
CA GLU A 116 19.35 -3.07 16.71
C GLU A 116 19.28 -3.38 18.22
N LYS A 117 18.09 -3.71 18.73
CA LYS A 117 17.89 -4.02 20.14
C LYS A 117 18.60 -5.31 20.56
N LEU A 118 18.59 -6.34 19.72
CA LEU A 118 19.31 -7.60 19.96
C LEU A 118 20.82 -7.39 19.87
N SER A 119 21.30 -6.69 18.84
CA SER A 119 22.73 -6.43 18.64
C SER A 119 23.32 -5.63 19.81
N GLY A 120 22.55 -4.67 20.36
CA GLY A 120 22.96 -3.88 21.53
C GLY A 120 22.99 -4.65 22.86
N ALA A 121 22.36 -5.83 22.94
CA ALA A 121 22.31 -6.66 24.14
C ALA A 121 23.60 -7.50 24.34
N GLY A 122 24.54 -7.47 23.38
CA GLY A 122 25.81 -8.20 23.47
C GLY A 122 25.70 -9.71 23.25
N THR A 123 24.50 -10.22 22.96
CA THR A 123 24.30 -11.56 22.42
C THR A 123 24.45 -11.50 20.89
N ASN A 124 25.04 -12.53 20.26
CA ASN A 124 25.01 -12.70 18.80
C ASN A 124 23.60 -13.13 18.32
N GLY A 125 22.56 -12.53 18.90
CA GLY A 125 21.17 -12.83 18.62
C GLY A 125 20.85 -12.58 17.15
N LYS A 126 20.25 -13.55 16.47
CA LYS A 126 19.92 -13.47 15.05
C LYS A 126 18.42 -13.23 14.87
N THR A 127 18.08 -12.55 13.79
CA THR A 127 16.69 -12.44 13.34
C THR A 127 16.49 -13.25 12.07
N SER A 128 15.38 -13.99 11.98
CA SER A 128 14.80 -14.42 10.69
C SER A 128 13.65 -13.50 10.32
N TYR A 129 13.43 -13.29 9.03
CA TYR A 129 12.30 -12.49 8.52
C TYR A 129 11.46 -13.33 7.56
N SER A 130 10.15 -13.26 7.73
CA SER A 130 9.17 -13.77 6.76
C SER A 130 8.10 -12.69 6.55
N GLY A 131 7.91 -12.24 5.31
CA GLY A 131 6.92 -11.21 4.99
C GLY A 131 5.47 -11.64 5.20
N GLY A 132 5.20 -12.94 5.40
CA GLY A 132 3.83 -13.43 5.54
C GLY A 132 3.01 -13.21 4.28
N THR A 133 3.64 -13.35 3.11
CA THR A 133 3.05 -13.17 1.77
C THR A 133 3.22 -14.44 0.95
N ASP A 134 2.21 -14.80 0.15
CA ASP A 134 2.30 -15.98 -0.69
C ASP A 134 3.10 -15.63 -1.94
N ARG A 135 3.98 -16.53 -2.35
CA ARG A 135 4.64 -16.42 -3.67
C ARG A 135 3.84 -17.26 -4.64
N ILE A 136 3.33 -16.65 -5.71
CA ILE A 136 2.40 -17.29 -6.62
C ILE A 136 2.82 -17.13 -8.08
N ARG A 137 2.37 -18.08 -8.92
CA ARG A 137 2.28 -17.92 -10.37
C ARG A 137 0.82 -17.88 -10.78
N LEU A 138 0.52 -17.13 -11.82
CA LEU A 138 -0.82 -17.01 -12.38
C LEU A 138 -0.89 -17.80 -13.68
N LYS A 139 -1.91 -18.63 -13.83
CA LYS A 139 -2.23 -19.31 -15.10
C LYS A 139 -3.60 -18.89 -15.58
N SER A 140 -3.68 -18.35 -16.79
CA SER A 140 -4.96 -17.99 -17.40
C SER A 140 -5.70 -19.25 -17.84
N LYS A 141 -6.95 -19.39 -17.42
CA LYS A 141 -7.83 -20.48 -17.88
C LYS A 141 -8.26 -20.31 -19.33
N LYS A 142 -8.27 -19.07 -19.83
CA LYS A 142 -8.67 -18.74 -21.20
C LYS A 142 -7.63 -19.18 -22.23
N THR A 143 -6.36 -18.88 -21.99
CA THR A 143 -5.27 -19.25 -22.91
C THR A 143 -4.58 -20.56 -22.51
N GLY A 144 -4.79 -21.04 -21.28
CA GLY A 144 -4.09 -22.20 -20.71
C GLY A 144 -2.62 -21.92 -20.36
N ARG A 145 -2.18 -20.66 -20.45
CA ARG A 145 -0.78 -20.24 -20.32
C ARG A 145 -0.54 -19.45 -19.04
N TYR A 146 0.69 -19.51 -18.55
CA TYR A 146 1.16 -18.74 -17.42
C TYR A 146 1.45 -17.29 -17.79
N VAL A 147 1.17 -16.41 -16.83
CA VAL A 147 1.41 -14.97 -16.92
C VAL A 147 2.89 -14.69 -16.69
N ARG A 148 3.44 -13.82 -17.54
CA ARG A 148 4.78 -13.26 -17.36
C ARG A 148 4.84 -11.79 -17.76
N ILE A 149 5.80 -11.06 -17.22
CA ILE A 149 6.16 -9.72 -17.69
C ILE A 149 6.72 -9.83 -19.12
N GLN A 150 6.20 -8.98 -19.99
CA GLN A 150 6.67 -8.85 -21.36
C GLN A 150 7.91 -7.95 -21.43
N ALA A 151 8.82 -8.30 -22.33
CA ALA A 151 9.97 -7.45 -22.61
C ALA A 151 9.48 -6.15 -23.28
N GLY A 152 9.81 -5.00 -22.69
CA GLY A 152 9.39 -3.68 -23.17
C GLY A 152 9.45 -2.64 -22.06
N GLU A 153 9.27 -1.37 -22.41
CA GLU A 153 9.37 -0.25 -21.45
C GLU A 153 8.21 -0.23 -20.44
N GLU A 154 7.03 -0.71 -20.84
CA GLU A 154 5.81 -0.62 -20.03
C GLU A 154 5.67 -1.76 -19.00
N ALA A 155 6.51 -2.80 -19.06
CA ALA A 155 6.43 -3.99 -18.19
C ALA A 155 5.01 -4.62 -18.15
N ALA A 156 4.33 -4.69 -19.31
CA ALA A 156 3.01 -5.26 -19.45
C ALA A 156 2.98 -6.76 -19.10
N LEU A 157 1.87 -7.25 -18.56
CA LEU A 157 1.67 -8.67 -18.23
C LEU A 157 0.96 -9.38 -19.37
N ALA A 158 1.41 -10.59 -19.72
CA ALA A 158 0.70 -11.45 -20.66
C ALA A 158 0.84 -12.94 -20.37
N ALA A 159 -0.25 -13.68 -20.51
CA ALA A 159 -0.37 -15.14 -20.42
C ALA A 159 0.17 -15.82 -21.68
N THR A 160 1.50 -15.97 -21.75
CA THR A 160 2.22 -16.31 -23.00
C THR A 160 3.04 -17.59 -22.94
N THR A 161 3.39 -18.08 -21.75
CA THR A 161 4.24 -19.28 -21.61
C THR A 161 3.46 -20.51 -21.15
N GLU A 162 3.78 -21.68 -21.69
CA GLU A 162 3.18 -22.96 -21.27
C GLU A 162 3.94 -23.59 -20.09
N ASN A 163 5.20 -23.19 -19.89
CA ASN A 163 6.07 -23.71 -18.85
C ASN A 163 6.02 -22.82 -17.59
N ALA A 164 5.66 -23.42 -16.46
CA ALA A 164 5.59 -22.73 -15.17
C ALA A 164 6.93 -22.11 -14.74
N LEU A 165 8.07 -22.70 -15.12
CA LEU A 165 9.39 -22.19 -14.77
C LEU A 165 9.76 -20.88 -15.48
N ASP A 166 9.12 -20.59 -16.62
CA ASP A 166 9.34 -19.37 -17.38
C ASP A 166 8.31 -18.27 -17.03
N ALA A 167 7.40 -18.56 -16.08
CA ALA A 167 6.40 -17.63 -15.59
C ALA A 167 6.98 -16.67 -14.55
N SER A 168 6.46 -15.45 -14.51
CA SER A 168 6.79 -14.50 -13.46
C SER A 168 6.22 -14.98 -12.12
N VAL A 169 6.98 -14.77 -11.05
CA VAL A 169 6.53 -15.01 -9.68
C VAL A 169 6.11 -13.68 -9.06
N PHE A 170 5.01 -13.71 -8.31
CA PHE A 170 4.47 -12.54 -7.62
C PHE A 170 4.38 -12.81 -6.13
N GLU A 171 4.90 -11.88 -5.32
CA GLU A 171 4.60 -11.80 -3.90
C GLU A 171 3.22 -11.17 -3.73
N MET A 172 2.26 -11.92 -3.20
CA MET A 172 0.89 -11.49 -3.00
C MET A 172 0.60 -11.23 -1.53
N THR A 173 0.19 -10.01 -1.22
CA THR A 173 -0.24 -9.59 0.11
C THR A 173 -1.74 -9.37 0.12
N ASP A 174 -2.42 -10.00 1.07
CA ASP A 174 -3.84 -9.80 1.35
C ASP A 174 -4.00 -8.71 2.43
N TRP A 175 -4.72 -7.66 2.06
CA TRP A 175 -5.00 -6.51 2.91
C TRP A 175 -6.43 -6.52 3.46
N GLY A 176 -7.22 -7.55 3.16
CA GLY A 176 -8.58 -7.75 3.62
C GLY A 176 -9.63 -7.30 2.60
N TRP A 177 -10.85 -7.82 2.75
CA TRP A 177 -12.01 -7.49 1.92
C TRP A 177 -11.77 -7.63 0.41
N GLY A 178 -10.99 -8.64 0.02
CA GLY A 178 -10.63 -8.89 -1.38
C GLY A 178 -9.51 -8.01 -1.92
N SER A 179 -9.03 -7.00 -1.17
CA SER A 179 -7.95 -6.12 -1.62
C SER A 179 -6.59 -6.78 -1.50
N HIS A 180 -5.88 -6.90 -2.62
CA HIS A 180 -4.55 -7.49 -2.67
C HIS A 180 -3.58 -6.58 -3.40
N THR A 181 -2.31 -6.67 -3.03
CA THR A 181 -1.21 -6.11 -3.81
C THR A 181 -0.31 -7.24 -4.27
N LEU A 182 0.25 -7.10 -5.47
CA LEU A 182 1.18 -8.06 -6.04
C LEU A 182 2.47 -7.32 -6.41
N ILE A 183 3.62 -7.85 -5.99
CA ILE A 183 4.93 -7.35 -6.39
C ILE A 183 5.57 -8.43 -7.27
N SER A 184 6.02 -8.06 -8.47
CA SER A 184 6.73 -9.01 -9.33
C SER A 184 8.18 -9.18 -8.88
N GLU A 185 8.62 -10.41 -8.75
CA GLU A 185 10.03 -10.73 -8.44
C GLU A 185 10.98 -10.45 -9.60
N ASP A 186 10.46 -10.32 -10.81
CA ASP A 186 11.27 -10.08 -12.01
C ASP A 186 11.91 -8.69 -11.98
N ASN A 187 11.22 -7.70 -11.38
CA ASN A 187 11.66 -6.30 -11.36
C ASN A 187 11.44 -5.55 -10.04
N GLY A 188 10.86 -6.21 -9.02
CA GLY A 188 10.60 -5.62 -7.71
C GLY A 188 9.51 -4.54 -7.69
N ARG A 189 8.65 -4.48 -8.72
CA ARG A 189 7.61 -3.45 -8.85
C ARG A 189 6.22 -4.01 -8.57
N TYR A 190 5.36 -3.14 -8.04
CA TYR A 190 3.94 -3.41 -7.88
C TYR A 190 3.26 -3.57 -9.24
N LEU A 191 2.34 -4.54 -9.29
CA LEU A 191 1.33 -4.57 -10.34
C LEU A 191 0.47 -3.33 -10.22
N THR A 192 0.14 -2.73 -11.35
CA THR A 192 -0.67 -1.53 -11.48
C THR A 192 -1.35 -1.53 -12.87
N THR A 193 -2.06 -0.46 -13.20
CA THR A 193 -2.76 -0.30 -14.47
C THR A 193 -2.75 1.16 -14.95
N ASP A 194 -2.74 1.36 -16.27
CA ASP A 194 -3.10 2.63 -16.93
C ASP A 194 -4.57 2.66 -17.40
N ASP A 195 -5.39 1.84 -16.76
CA ASP A 195 -6.79 1.58 -17.08
C ASP A 195 -7.02 0.84 -18.41
N LYS A 196 -5.96 0.51 -19.17
CA LYS A 196 -6.05 -0.31 -20.39
C LYS A 196 -5.44 -1.69 -20.20
N ILE A 197 -4.25 -1.74 -19.61
CA ILE A 197 -3.49 -2.97 -19.43
C ILE A 197 -3.05 -3.15 -17.98
N VAL A 198 -2.74 -4.39 -17.61
CA VAL A 198 -2.07 -4.69 -16.34
C VAL A 198 -0.56 -4.72 -16.58
N LYS A 199 0.19 -4.03 -15.72
CA LYS A 199 1.65 -3.87 -15.81
C LYS A 199 2.31 -3.97 -14.44
N ALA A 200 3.58 -4.36 -14.39
CA ALA A 200 4.39 -4.36 -13.18
C ALA A 200 5.37 -3.20 -13.23
N SER A 201 4.87 -1.97 -13.05
CA SER A 201 5.64 -0.75 -13.30
C SER A 201 5.67 0.23 -12.12
N SER A 202 4.85 0.02 -11.09
CA SER A 202 4.74 0.98 -9.97
C SER A 202 5.76 0.68 -8.87
N GLU A 203 6.43 1.72 -8.39
CA GLU A 203 7.45 1.58 -7.33
C GLU A 203 6.84 1.68 -5.93
N GLN A 204 5.64 2.27 -5.81
CA GLN A 204 4.99 2.50 -4.54
C GLN A 204 3.48 2.69 -4.70
N ILE A 205 2.76 2.49 -3.61
CA ILE A 205 1.36 2.86 -3.47
C ILE A 205 1.32 4.28 -2.93
N TRP A 206 0.86 5.25 -3.73
CA TRP A 206 0.88 6.67 -3.30
C TRP A 206 -0.21 7.55 -3.90
N GLU A 207 -0.63 7.28 -5.13
CA GLU A 207 -1.56 8.13 -5.86
C GLU A 207 -2.95 8.18 -5.22
N TRP A 208 -3.75 9.20 -5.59
CA TRP A 208 -5.13 9.36 -5.12
C TRP A 208 -5.98 8.10 -5.40
N PHE A 209 -5.84 7.56 -6.61
CA PHE A 209 -6.39 6.27 -7.00
C PHE A 209 -5.32 5.19 -6.81
N THR A 210 -5.64 4.21 -5.97
CA THR A 210 -4.70 3.15 -5.56
C THR A 210 -4.63 2.06 -6.63
N LYS A 211 -4.09 2.38 -7.82
CA LYS A 211 -4.12 1.49 -8.99
C LYS A 211 -3.33 0.18 -8.80
N GLU A 212 -2.53 0.10 -7.74
CA GLU A 212 -1.78 -1.08 -7.32
C GLU A 212 -2.62 -2.13 -6.58
N VAL A 213 -3.87 -1.79 -6.24
CA VAL A 213 -4.79 -2.71 -5.56
C VAL A 213 -5.62 -3.46 -6.60
N PHE A 214 -5.59 -4.78 -6.48
CA PHE A 214 -6.47 -5.68 -7.23
C PHE A 214 -7.44 -6.36 -6.27
N LEU A 215 -8.71 -6.36 -6.65
CA LEU A 215 -9.77 -7.10 -5.99
C LEU A 215 -9.72 -8.54 -6.48
N ILE A 216 -9.35 -9.46 -5.61
CA ILE A 216 -9.23 -10.90 -5.91
C ILE A 216 -10.32 -11.64 -5.16
N HIS A 217 -11.14 -12.38 -5.90
CA HIS A 217 -12.24 -13.16 -5.35
C HIS A 217 -12.17 -14.61 -5.86
N PRO A 218 -12.47 -15.61 -5.01
CA PRO A 218 -12.68 -16.98 -5.45
C PRO A 218 -13.78 -17.05 -6.52
N ALA A 219 -13.57 -17.85 -7.55
CA ALA A 219 -14.58 -18.06 -8.59
C ALA A 219 -15.77 -18.89 -8.05
N GLU A 220 -17.00 -18.43 -8.32
CA GLU A 220 -18.22 -19.07 -7.80
C GLU A 220 -18.46 -20.50 -8.34
N HIS A 221 -17.92 -20.82 -9.52
CA HIS A 221 -18.23 -22.04 -10.26
C HIS A 221 -16.99 -22.90 -10.61
N GLU A 222 -15.79 -22.49 -10.21
CA GLU A 222 -14.57 -23.25 -10.49
C GLU A 222 -13.61 -23.21 -9.30
N GLN A 223 -13.61 -24.28 -8.51
CA GLN A 223 -12.83 -24.37 -7.29
C GLN A 223 -11.32 -24.26 -7.57
N GLY A 224 -10.62 -23.44 -6.79
CA GLY A 224 -9.19 -23.17 -6.96
C GLY A 224 -8.86 -22.09 -7.99
N CYS A 225 -9.87 -21.56 -8.69
CA CYS A 225 -9.70 -20.39 -9.56
C CYS A 225 -10.15 -19.11 -8.86
N VAL A 226 -9.61 -17.99 -9.31
CA VAL A 226 -9.96 -16.64 -8.86
C VAL A 226 -10.25 -15.73 -10.05
N THR A 227 -10.98 -14.66 -9.79
CA THR A 227 -11.11 -13.52 -10.69
C THR A 227 -10.33 -12.34 -10.13
N PHE A 228 -9.87 -11.48 -11.04
CA PHE A 228 -9.22 -10.22 -10.70
C PHE A 228 -10.07 -9.07 -11.23
N SER A 229 -10.24 -8.05 -10.41
CA SER A 229 -10.70 -6.72 -10.83
C SER A 229 -9.73 -5.66 -10.31
N THR A 230 -9.70 -4.51 -10.95
CA THR A 230 -8.90 -3.36 -10.51
C THR A 230 -9.53 -2.65 -9.31
N TRP A 231 -8.83 -1.68 -8.75
CA TRP A 231 -9.21 -0.86 -7.60
C TRP A 231 -10.63 -0.25 -7.65
N ASN A 232 -11.19 -0.02 -8.84
CA ASN A 232 -12.54 0.52 -9.06
C ASN A 232 -13.57 -0.54 -9.47
N GLY A 233 -13.20 -1.82 -9.42
CA GLY A 233 -14.07 -2.94 -9.80
C GLY A 233 -14.05 -3.29 -11.28
N THR A 234 -13.27 -2.62 -12.14
CA THR A 234 -13.19 -3.00 -13.56
C THR A 234 -12.51 -4.37 -13.71
N PRO A 235 -13.16 -5.35 -14.36
CA PRO A 235 -12.63 -6.71 -14.53
C PRO A 235 -11.28 -6.76 -15.25
N VAL A 236 -10.41 -7.69 -14.86
CA VAL A 236 -9.21 -8.03 -15.63
C VAL A 236 -9.55 -9.15 -16.61
N THR A 237 -9.19 -8.96 -17.88
CA THR A 237 -9.39 -9.94 -18.94
C THR A 237 -8.07 -10.30 -19.62
N VAL A 238 -8.06 -11.37 -20.40
CA VAL A 238 -6.91 -11.83 -21.18
C VAL A 238 -7.27 -11.75 -22.67
N HIS A 239 -6.47 -11.01 -23.43
CA HIS A 239 -6.63 -10.93 -24.87
C HIS A 239 -6.35 -12.30 -25.52
N ALA A 240 -7.25 -12.77 -26.39
CA ALA A 240 -7.27 -14.16 -26.84
C ALA A 240 -6.02 -14.57 -27.65
N GLU A 241 -5.47 -13.65 -28.46
CA GLU A 241 -4.35 -13.96 -29.36
C GLU A 241 -2.99 -13.62 -28.72
N SER A 242 -2.84 -12.39 -28.24
CA SER A 242 -1.59 -11.91 -27.62
C SER A 242 -1.37 -12.43 -26.20
N GLY A 243 -2.43 -12.87 -25.52
CA GLY A 243 -2.39 -13.24 -24.10
C GLY A 243 -2.25 -12.04 -23.15
N GLN A 244 -2.27 -10.80 -23.65
CA GLN A 244 -2.08 -9.60 -22.81
C GLN A 244 -3.20 -9.47 -21.77
N LEU A 245 -2.83 -9.10 -20.53
CA LEU A 245 -3.80 -8.80 -19.49
C LEU A 245 -4.32 -7.38 -19.69
N LEU A 246 -5.63 -7.28 -19.91
CA LEU A 246 -6.35 -6.03 -20.16
C LEU A 246 -7.19 -5.66 -18.94
N VAL A 247 -7.51 -4.38 -18.82
CA VAL A 247 -8.54 -3.87 -17.92
C VAL A 247 -9.80 -3.63 -18.74
N GLY A 248 -10.89 -4.28 -18.37
CA GLY A 248 -12.10 -4.36 -19.16
C GLY A 248 -11.81 -5.01 -20.52
N ASP A 249 -12.11 -4.28 -21.60
CA ASP A 249 -11.82 -4.64 -22.99
C ASP A 249 -10.52 -4.00 -23.52
N GLY A 250 -9.79 -3.26 -22.67
CA GLY A 250 -8.58 -2.53 -23.02
C GLY A 250 -8.80 -1.24 -23.82
N GLN A 251 -10.06 -0.78 -23.98
CA GLN A 251 -10.41 0.44 -24.73
C GLN A 251 -10.66 1.66 -23.84
N ALA A 252 -10.57 1.52 -22.53
CA ALA A 252 -10.81 2.64 -21.61
C ALA A 252 -9.87 3.81 -21.89
N ALA A 253 -10.40 5.03 -21.77
CA ALA A 253 -9.55 6.21 -21.69
C ALA A 253 -8.76 6.14 -20.38
N GLU A 254 -7.47 6.46 -20.44
CA GLU A 254 -6.63 6.53 -19.25
C GLU A 254 -7.22 7.58 -18.30
N THR A 255 -7.56 7.17 -17.08
CA THR A 255 -8.01 8.12 -16.06
C THR A 255 -6.76 8.86 -15.60
N ALA A 256 -6.61 10.11 -16.04
CA ALA A 256 -5.58 10.99 -15.51
C ALA A 256 -5.78 11.13 -13.99
N ASN A 257 -4.69 11.19 -13.23
CA ASN A 257 -4.71 11.46 -11.79
C ASN A 257 -5.15 12.91 -11.46
N GLU A 258 -5.85 13.58 -12.37
CA GLU A 258 -6.41 14.90 -12.14
C GLU A 258 -7.68 14.78 -11.29
N ILE A 259 -7.72 15.56 -10.20
CA ILE A 259 -8.91 15.72 -9.36
C ILE A 259 -10.01 16.33 -10.25
N ASN A 260 -10.85 15.49 -10.85
CA ASN A 260 -12.09 15.95 -11.42
C ASN A 260 -12.98 16.38 -10.25
N VAL A 261 -13.07 17.70 -10.02
CA VAL A 261 -13.90 18.33 -8.98
C VAL A 261 -15.40 18.02 -9.17
N ALA A 262 -15.77 17.35 -10.25
CA ALA A 262 -17.05 16.68 -10.42
C ALA A 262 -16.86 15.18 -10.19
N GLY A 263 -17.36 14.67 -9.06
CA GLY A 263 -17.44 13.24 -8.75
C GLY A 263 -18.40 12.48 -9.68
N ALA A 264 -18.08 12.45 -10.96
CA ALA A 264 -18.71 11.62 -11.95
C ALA A 264 -17.57 10.93 -12.71
N ALA A 265 -17.34 9.66 -12.40
CA ALA A 265 -16.92 8.75 -13.45
C ALA A 265 -17.91 8.96 -14.60
N GLU A 266 -17.41 9.29 -15.80
CA GLU A 266 -18.26 9.25 -16.97
C GLU A 266 -18.82 7.83 -17.07
N VAL A 267 -20.11 7.72 -16.81
CA VAL A 267 -20.87 6.49 -17.04
C VAL A 267 -20.82 6.28 -18.54
N SER A 268 -19.95 5.38 -18.99
CA SER A 268 -20.02 4.77 -20.31
C SER A 268 -21.47 4.37 -20.55
N GLY A 269 -22.04 4.84 -21.66
CA GLY A 269 -23.48 4.76 -21.94
C GLY A 269 -24.09 3.37 -21.75
N GLU A 270 -25.40 3.35 -21.51
CA GLU A 270 -26.25 2.20 -21.14
C GLU A 270 -26.21 0.99 -22.12
N ASP A 271 -25.41 1.02 -23.19
CA ASP A 271 -25.28 -0.02 -24.22
C ASP A 271 -23.85 -0.65 -24.31
N ALA A 272 -22.95 -0.35 -23.38
CA ALA A 272 -21.62 -0.97 -23.37
C ALA A 272 -21.73 -2.49 -23.03
N PRO A 273 -21.08 -3.38 -23.79
CA PRO A 273 -21.12 -4.81 -23.50
C PRO A 273 -20.58 -5.11 -22.09
N ILE A 274 -21.30 -5.93 -21.33
CA ILE A 274 -20.86 -6.37 -20.01
C ILE A 274 -19.61 -7.22 -20.19
N VAL A 275 -18.47 -6.70 -19.75
CA VAL A 275 -17.21 -7.44 -19.71
C VAL A 275 -17.15 -8.23 -18.41
N HIS A 276 -16.85 -9.52 -18.50
CA HIS A 276 -16.66 -10.40 -17.33
C HIS A 276 -15.18 -10.66 -17.10
N ALA A 277 -14.77 -10.79 -15.83
CA ALA A 277 -13.41 -11.13 -15.47
C ALA A 277 -13.04 -12.53 -15.97
N ASP A 278 -11.85 -12.67 -16.53
CA ASP A 278 -11.32 -13.99 -16.90
C ASP A 278 -10.80 -14.72 -15.66
N LEU A 279 -10.83 -16.06 -15.72
CA LEU A 279 -10.43 -16.92 -14.62
C LEU A 279 -8.93 -17.18 -14.62
N PHE A 280 -8.34 -17.15 -13.42
CA PHE A 280 -6.94 -17.49 -13.18
C PHE A 280 -6.81 -18.59 -12.14
N GLU A 281 -5.93 -19.55 -12.40
CA GLU A 281 -5.48 -20.53 -11.42
C GLU A 281 -4.25 -19.97 -10.69
N LEU A 282 -4.28 -20.02 -9.36
CA LEU A 282 -3.17 -19.59 -8.51
C LEU A 282 -2.30 -20.80 -8.17
N GLU A 283 -1.09 -20.87 -8.73
CA GLU A 283 -0.09 -21.86 -8.35
C GLU A 283 0.80 -21.30 -7.23
N ILE A 284 0.70 -21.87 -6.03
CA ILE A 284 1.52 -21.47 -4.88
C ILE A 284 2.94 -22.00 -5.07
N VAL A 285 3.90 -21.08 -5.19
CA VAL A 285 5.35 -21.36 -5.26
C VAL A 285 5.94 -21.49 -3.86
N THR A 286 5.52 -20.64 -2.93
CA THR A 286 5.92 -20.70 -1.52
C THR A 286 4.74 -20.32 -0.65
N ASP A 287 4.36 -21.23 0.24
CA ASP A 287 3.30 -21.03 1.22
C ASP A 287 3.83 -20.16 2.37
N LYS A 288 3.20 -18.99 2.54
CA LYS A 288 3.59 -18.01 3.57
C LYS A 288 3.46 -18.57 4.98
N LEU A 289 2.43 -19.36 5.22
CA LEU A 289 2.05 -19.86 6.53
C LEU A 289 3.01 -20.97 6.95
N GLN A 290 3.35 -21.86 6.01
CA GLN A 290 4.37 -22.88 6.24
C GLN A 290 5.73 -22.23 6.56
N THR A 291 6.13 -21.22 5.78
CA THR A 291 7.40 -20.49 5.99
C THR A 291 7.41 -19.76 7.34
N ALA A 292 6.30 -19.13 7.72
CA ALA A 292 6.14 -18.46 9.01
C ALA A 292 6.26 -19.45 10.18
N LYS A 293 5.59 -20.61 10.10
CA LYS A 293 5.65 -21.68 11.11
C LYS A 293 7.05 -22.23 11.29
N GLU A 294 7.75 -22.52 10.20
CA GLU A 294 9.14 -22.99 10.26
C GLU A 294 10.05 -21.95 10.93
N SER A 295 9.93 -20.68 10.54
CA SER A 295 10.69 -19.59 11.14
C SER A 295 10.40 -19.45 12.65
N ALA A 296 9.12 -19.54 13.05
CA ALA A 296 8.70 -19.46 14.44
C ALA A 296 9.16 -20.67 15.28
N ALA A 297 9.07 -21.88 14.73
CA ALA A 297 9.44 -23.12 15.42
C ALA A 297 10.95 -23.20 15.73
N GLU A 298 11.78 -22.57 14.90
CA GLU A 298 13.23 -22.52 15.11
C GLU A 298 13.70 -21.34 15.97
N ALA A 299 12.79 -20.45 16.39
CA ALA A 299 13.12 -19.24 17.15
C ALA A 299 12.79 -19.37 18.64
N ASP A 300 13.51 -18.63 19.49
CA ASP A 300 13.17 -18.51 20.91
C ASP A 300 11.89 -17.68 21.11
N LEU A 301 11.60 -16.81 20.15
CA LEU A 301 10.47 -15.89 20.15
C LEU A 301 10.06 -15.56 18.70
N ALA A 302 8.75 -15.55 18.44
CA ALA A 302 8.18 -14.96 17.25
C ALA A 302 7.51 -13.62 17.57
N VAL A 303 7.75 -12.60 16.74
CA VAL A 303 7.09 -11.28 16.79
C VAL A 303 6.39 -11.08 15.46
N VAL A 304 5.06 -11.01 15.50
CA VAL A 304 4.20 -10.95 14.31
C VAL A 304 3.63 -9.55 14.14
N PHE A 305 3.80 -8.96 12.96
CA PHE A 305 3.35 -7.62 12.59
C PHE A 305 2.26 -7.71 11.53
N VAL A 306 1.03 -7.44 11.94
CA VAL A 306 -0.19 -7.51 11.13
C VAL A 306 -1.03 -6.25 11.30
N GLY A 307 -1.86 -5.97 10.32
CA GLY A 307 -2.71 -4.79 10.30
C GLY A 307 -3.03 -4.34 8.88
N ASN A 308 -3.30 -3.05 8.76
CA ASN A 308 -3.72 -2.44 7.50
C ASN A 308 -2.59 -1.64 6.84
N HIS A 309 -2.61 -1.58 5.51
CA HIS A 309 -1.85 -0.60 4.74
C HIS A 309 -2.58 0.76 4.77
N PRO A 310 -1.97 1.86 5.24
CA PRO A 310 -2.63 3.16 5.40
C PRO A 310 -3.27 3.72 4.11
N LEU A 311 -2.74 3.36 2.94
CA LEU A 311 -3.26 3.79 1.64
C LEU A 311 -4.22 2.80 0.95
N ILE A 312 -4.67 1.74 1.64
CA ILE A 312 -5.62 0.74 1.11
C ILE A 312 -6.91 0.78 1.92
N ASN A 313 -7.00 0.03 3.03
CA ASN A 313 -8.26 -0.12 3.80
C ASN A 313 -8.35 0.86 4.97
N GLY A 314 -7.88 2.09 4.77
CA GLY A 314 -7.92 3.15 5.78
C GLY A 314 -7.40 4.49 5.27
N LYS A 315 -7.51 4.71 3.97
CA LYS A 315 -7.09 5.96 3.32
C LYS A 315 -8.19 7.01 3.42
N GLU A 316 -7.85 8.26 3.19
CA GLU A 316 -8.85 9.33 3.20
C GLU A 316 -10.00 9.01 2.23
N THR A 317 -11.24 9.22 2.67
CA THR A 317 -12.51 8.83 2.02
C THR A 317 -12.84 7.34 1.96
N ILE A 318 -11.95 6.44 2.40
CA ILE A 318 -12.21 5.00 2.44
C ILE A 318 -12.03 4.48 3.88
N ASP A 319 -13.16 4.23 4.52
CA ASP A 319 -13.19 3.57 5.82
C ASP A 319 -13.07 2.05 5.65
N ARG A 320 -12.34 1.42 6.59
CA ARG A 320 -12.41 -0.03 6.76
C ARG A 320 -13.85 -0.45 7.10
N PRO A 321 -14.34 -1.57 6.56
CA PRO A 321 -15.66 -2.09 6.91
C PRO A 321 -15.80 -2.39 8.42
N ASP A 322 -14.74 -2.87 9.06
CA ASP A 322 -14.70 -3.14 10.49
C ASP A 322 -13.24 -3.16 11.03
N ILE A 323 -13.06 -3.57 12.29
CA ILE A 323 -11.74 -3.60 12.96
C ILE A 323 -10.98 -4.92 12.82
N THR A 324 -11.55 -5.90 12.10
CA THR A 324 -10.95 -7.22 11.92
C THR A 324 -9.68 -7.12 11.10
N LEU A 325 -8.80 -8.09 11.31
CA LEU A 325 -7.60 -8.24 10.49
C LEU A 325 -7.96 -8.95 9.20
N PRO A 326 -7.17 -8.76 8.12
CA PRO A 326 -7.29 -9.57 6.91
C PRO A 326 -7.22 -11.05 7.25
N GLU A 327 -8.04 -11.88 6.60
CA GLU A 327 -8.19 -13.30 6.95
C GLU A 327 -6.84 -14.03 6.94
N SER A 328 -5.99 -13.75 5.95
CA SER A 328 -4.66 -14.35 5.90
C SER A 328 -3.74 -13.92 7.05
N GLN A 329 -3.87 -12.69 7.51
CA GLN A 329 -3.10 -12.14 8.62
C GLN A 329 -3.61 -12.65 9.97
N GLU A 330 -4.92 -12.89 10.10
CA GLU A 330 -5.48 -13.56 11.27
C GLU A 330 -5.00 -15.02 11.37
N LYS A 331 -4.96 -15.75 10.25
CA LYS A 331 -4.38 -17.11 10.19
C LYS A 331 -2.91 -17.13 10.61
N LEU A 332 -2.11 -16.13 10.20
CA LEU A 332 -0.72 -15.99 10.64
C LEU A 332 -0.55 -15.83 12.16
N ILE A 333 -1.57 -15.35 12.88
CA ILE A 333 -1.53 -15.24 14.35
C ILE A 333 -1.97 -16.55 15.02
N GLN A 334 -2.94 -17.25 14.41
CA GLN A 334 -3.59 -18.41 15.01
C GLN A 334 -2.76 -19.70 14.93
N GLU A 335 -1.98 -19.87 13.87
CA GLU A 335 -1.24 -21.11 13.57
C GLU A 335 0.26 -21.01 13.82
#